data_AF-A0A254NH84-F1
#
_entry.id   AF-A0A254NH84-F1
#
_cell.length_a   1.000
_cell.length_b   1.000
_cell.length_c   1.000
_cell.angle_alpha   90.00
_cell.angle_beta   90.00
_cell.angle_gamma   90.00
#
_symmetry.space_group_name_H-M   'P 1'
#
loop_
_entity.id
_entity.type
_entity.pdbx_description
1 polymer ?
#
loop_
_entity_poly.entity_id
_entity_poly.type
_entity_poly.pdbx_seq_one_letter_code
_entity_poly.pdbx_strand_id
1 'polypeptide(L)'
;MSFISVIAKENFITVMSDSGASGSEHTTQPEEHVVKVGEKEFVALAGGDRQARETIAKHVADLMEEGTPYERILVILQMTLTAFSEKSKSVLTAFGGVNRDGMIEVCTYDPNSHAERRLAPRGSEIAYFFLAEGAGKYGNLYELLQNYWKETGTETPSAMIQSQKLLNRYVASKDEEVGTSTVKLVLKK
;
A
#
# COMPACT_ATOMS: atom_id res chain seq x y z
N MET A 1 -2.96 -10.61 10.75
CA MET A 1 -3.49 -9.56 9.87
C MET A 1 -2.38 -8.55 9.61
N SER A 2 -2.42 -7.81 8.49
CA SER A 2 -1.41 -6.76 8.20
C SER A 2 -2.08 -5.42 7.93
N PHE A 3 -1.39 -4.34 8.27
CA PHE A 3 -1.80 -2.96 8.03
C PHE A 3 -0.79 -2.27 7.12
N ILE A 4 -1.26 -1.85 5.95
CA ILE A 4 -0.45 -1.08 5.00
C ILE A 4 -1.09 0.29 4.82
N SER A 5 -0.27 1.33 4.87
CA SER A 5 -0.66 2.68 4.49
C SER A 5 0.15 3.15 3.29
N VAL A 6 -0.53 3.78 2.34
CA VAL A 6 0.07 4.40 1.16
C VAL A 6 -0.29 5.87 1.18
N ILE A 7 0.71 6.75 1.03
CA ILE A 7 0.53 8.19 0.86
C ILE A 7 1.26 8.61 -0.42
N ALA A 8 0.60 9.38 -1.27
CA ALA A 8 1.12 9.89 -2.51
C ALA A 8 0.94 11.42 -2.57
N LYS A 9 2.01 12.11 -2.97
CA LYS A 9 2.02 13.51 -3.41
C LYS A 9 2.52 13.57 -4.85
N GLU A 10 2.49 14.75 -5.46
CA GLU A 10 2.96 14.96 -6.84
C GLU A 10 4.41 14.50 -7.09
N ASN A 11 5.28 14.55 -6.06
CA ASN A 11 6.71 14.31 -6.20
C ASN A 11 7.23 13.05 -5.49
N PHE A 12 6.44 12.41 -4.63
CA PHE A 12 6.85 11.18 -3.96
C PHE A 12 5.66 10.32 -3.50
N ILE A 13 5.95 9.03 -3.31
CA ILE A 13 5.07 8.04 -2.68
C ILE A 13 5.78 7.50 -1.44
N THR A 14 5.05 7.35 -0.33
CA THR A 14 5.49 6.61 0.84
C THR A 14 4.55 5.45 1.13
N VAL A 15 5.11 4.26 1.23
CA VAL A 15 4.39 3.04 1.61
C VAL A 15 4.94 2.56 2.94
N MET A 16 4.05 2.19 3.85
CA MET A 16 4.43 1.59 5.13
C MET A 16 3.59 0.35 5.38
N SER A 17 4.27 -0.74 5.72
CA SER A 17 3.65 -1.98 6.19
C SER A 17 4.12 -2.25 7.61
N ASP A 18 3.29 -2.90 8.41
CA ASP A 18 3.80 -3.63 9.57
C ASP A 18 4.72 -4.77 9.12
N SER A 19 5.72 -5.10 9.94
CA SER A 19 6.49 -6.33 9.76
C SER A 19 5.83 -7.45 10.56
N GLY A 20 5.43 -8.53 9.90
CA GLY A 20 5.08 -9.78 10.58
C GLY A 20 6.19 -10.18 11.56
N ALA A 21 5.80 -10.75 12.70
CA ALA A 21 6.70 -11.02 13.82
C ALA A 21 8.04 -11.66 13.39
N SER A 22 9.14 -11.13 13.95
CA SER A 22 10.53 -11.61 13.85
C SER A 22 11.41 -11.10 12.70
N GLY A 23 11.22 -9.87 12.21
CA GLY A 23 12.22 -9.16 11.38
C GLY A 23 12.94 -8.07 12.19
N SER A 24 14.27 -8.13 12.29
CA SER A 24 15.06 -7.05 12.90
C SER A 24 15.04 -5.79 12.01
N GLU A 25 15.24 -4.60 12.60
CA GLU A 25 15.33 -3.30 11.90
C GLU A 25 16.43 -3.23 10.81
N HIS A 26 17.22 -4.30 10.63
CA HIS A 26 18.33 -4.40 9.69
C HIS A 26 18.15 -5.51 8.63
N THR A 27 16.95 -6.07 8.46
CA THR A 27 16.68 -7.00 7.36
C THR A 27 16.43 -6.25 6.05
N THR A 28 17.23 -6.59 5.03
CA THR A 28 17.31 -5.90 3.72
C THR A 28 16.17 -6.27 2.76
N GLN A 29 15.14 -6.98 3.20
CA GLN A 29 14.05 -7.46 2.33
C GLN A 29 12.66 -7.21 2.96
N PRO A 30 11.92 -6.20 2.48
CA PRO A 30 10.52 -5.88 2.86
C PRO A 30 9.46 -6.94 2.52
N GLU A 31 9.86 -8.16 2.18
CA GLU A 31 9.34 -8.86 0.99
C GLU A 31 7.93 -9.45 1.07
N GLU A 32 7.29 -9.54 2.24
CA GLU A 32 5.99 -10.26 2.29
C GLU A 32 4.79 -9.40 1.89
N HIS A 33 4.87 -8.07 2.01
CA HIS A 33 3.70 -7.19 1.86
C HIS A 33 3.90 -6.04 0.90
N VAL A 34 5.15 -5.64 0.62
CA VAL A 34 5.47 -4.55 -0.30
C VAL A 34 6.65 -4.98 -1.16
N VAL A 35 6.41 -5.08 -2.46
CA VAL A 35 7.40 -5.42 -3.49
C VAL A 35 7.73 -4.15 -4.26
N LYS A 36 9.01 -3.80 -4.34
CA LYS A 36 9.49 -2.75 -5.24
C LYS A 36 9.62 -3.33 -6.65
N VAL A 37 9.09 -2.64 -7.66
CA VAL A 37 9.20 -3.03 -9.06
C VAL A 37 10.08 -2.00 -9.76
N GLY A 38 11.25 -2.45 -10.24
CA GLY A 38 12.30 -1.56 -10.72
C GLY A 38 12.69 -0.49 -9.70
N GLU A 39 12.95 0.74 -10.17
CA GLU A 39 13.35 1.86 -9.33
C GLU A 39 12.21 2.81 -8.93
N LYS A 40 11.09 2.75 -9.64
CA LYS A 40 10.05 3.79 -9.58
C LYS A 40 8.65 3.28 -9.26
N GLU A 41 8.48 1.98 -9.07
CA GLU A 41 7.17 1.35 -8.95
C GLU A 41 7.12 0.38 -7.76
N PHE A 42 5.91 0.03 -7.35
CA PHE A 42 5.67 -0.91 -6.25
C PHE A 42 4.35 -1.66 -6.42
N VAL A 43 4.27 -2.78 -5.70
CA VAL A 43 3.05 -3.53 -5.42
C VAL A 43 2.97 -3.75 -3.91
N ALA A 44 1.81 -3.54 -3.30
CA ALA A 44 1.57 -3.73 -1.88
C ALA A 44 0.29 -4.56 -1.67
N LEU A 45 0.34 -5.55 -0.78
CA LEU A 45 -0.73 -6.53 -0.60
C LEU A 45 -1.02 -6.82 0.88
N ALA A 46 -2.31 -6.83 1.24
CA ALA A 46 -2.78 -7.23 2.56
C ALA A 46 -3.92 -8.25 2.45
N GLY A 47 -4.11 -9.05 3.50
CA GLY A 47 -5.07 -10.15 3.49
C GLY A 47 -4.58 -11.39 2.75
N GLY A 48 -5.41 -12.42 2.72
CA GLY A 48 -5.11 -13.71 2.13
C GLY A 48 -3.87 -14.41 2.72
N ASP A 49 -3.51 -15.57 2.17
CA ASP A 49 -2.27 -16.23 2.57
C ASP A 49 -1.06 -15.71 1.78
N ARG A 50 0.12 -16.15 2.22
CA ARG A 50 1.40 -15.77 1.61
C ARG A 50 1.50 -16.18 0.13
N GLN A 51 1.05 -17.38 -0.23
CA GLN A 51 1.15 -17.88 -1.60
C GLN A 51 0.28 -17.05 -2.57
N ALA A 52 -0.92 -16.68 -2.14
CA ALA A 52 -1.81 -15.80 -2.90
C ALA A 52 -1.15 -14.44 -3.10
N ARG A 53 -0.62 -13.82 -2.03
CA ARG A 53 0.08 -12.53 -2.11
C ARG A 53 1.28 -12.58 -3.04
N GLU A 54 2.14 -13.59 -2.93
CA GLU A 54 3.31 -13.76 -3.81
C GLU A 54 2.90 -13.93 -5.29
N THR A 55 1.86 -14.71 -5.54
CA THR A 55 1.36 -14.95 -6.91
C THR A 55 0.82 -13.67 -7.54
N ILE A 56 0.01 -12.91 -6.79
CA ILE A 56 -0.57 -11.65 -7.27
C ILE A 56 0.54 -10.59 -7.41
N ALA A 57 1.45 -10.49 -6.44
CA ALA A 57 2.58 -9.57 -6.49
C ALA A 57 3.40 -9.76 -7.77
N LYS A 58 3.78 -11.02 -8.03
CA LYS A 58 4.54 -11.38 -9.22
C LYS A 58 3.77 -11.05 -10.50
N HIS A 59 2.51 -11.43 -10.58
CA HIS A 59 1.69 -11.17 -11.77
C HIS A 59 1.58 -9.67 -12.09
N VAL A 60 1.35 -8.84 -11.06
CA VAL A 60 1.28 -7.38 -11.23
C VAL A 60 2.66 -6.80 -11.59
N ALA A 61 3.73 -7.27 -10.93
CA ALA A 61 5.09 -6.83 -11.21
C ALA A 61 5.51 -7.15 -12.65
N ASP A 62 5.26 -8.37 -13.13
CA ASP A 62 5.57 -8.79 -14.50
C ASP A 62 4.87 -7.86 -15.52
N LEU A 63 3.59 -7.53 -15.29
CA LEU A 63 2.84 -6.59 -16.15
C LEU A 63 3.42 -5.17 -16.14
N MET A 64 3.90 -4.70 -14.98
CA MET A 64 4.56 -3.39 -14.86
C MET A 64 5.91 -3.37 -15.59
N GLU A 65 6.70 -4.43 -15.47
CA GLU A 65 8.01 -4.56 -16.15
C GLU A 65 7.85 -4.63 -17.68
N GLU A 66 6.76 -5.24 -18.18
CA GLU A 66 6.35 -5.18 -19.58
C GLU A 66 5.89 -3.77 -20.01
N GLY A 67 5.70 -2.87 -19.05
CA GLY A 67 5.22 -1.52 -19.24
C GLY A 67 3.72 -1.45 -19.53
N THR A 68 2.94 -2.41 -19.06
CA THR A 68 1.48 -2.35 -19.19
C THR A 68 0.95 -1.12 -18.46
N PRO A 69 0.08 -0.29 -19.09
CA PRO A 69 -0.52 0.86 -18.41
C PRO A 69 -1.31 0.44 -17.16
N TYR A 70 -1.21 1.22 -16.08
CA TYR A 70 -1.82 0.88 -14.78
C TYR A 70 -3.33 0.65 -14.84
N GLU A 71 -4.06 1.38 -15.67
CA GLU A 71 -5.48 1.15 -15.92
C GLU A 71 -5.77 -0.25 -16.46
N ARG A 72 -4.90 -0.76 -17.33
CA ARG A 72 -5.04 -2.11 -17.89
C ARG A 72 -4.64 -3.17 -16.86
N ILE A 73 -3.61 -2.90 -16.07
CA ILE A 73 -3.25 -3.75 -14.92
C ILE A 73 -4.43 -3.85 -13.94
N LEU A 74 -5.12 -2.73 -13.65
CA LEU A 74 -6.26 -2.71 -12.74
C LEU A 74 -7.39 -3.62 -13.23
N VAL A 75 -7.74 -3.54 -14.52
CA VAL A 75 -8.75 -4.41 -15.15
C VAL A 75 -8.34 -5.88 -15.09
N ILE A 76 -7.09 -6.20 -15.40
CA ILE A 76 -6.58 -7.59 -15.31
C ILE A 76 -6.64 -8.08 -13.86
N LEU A 77 -6.23 -7.24 -12.91
CA LEU A 77 -6.23 -7.55 -11.49
C LEU A 77 -7.63 -7.83 -10.97
N GLN A 78 -8.65 -7.09 -11.42
CA GLN A 78 -10.05 -7.36 -11.08
C GLN A 78 -10.45 -8.78 -11.49
N MET A 79 -10.19 -9.16 -12.74
CA MET A 79 -10.50 -10.49 -13.26
C MET A 79 -9.76 -11.58 -12.48
N THR A 80 -8.46 -11.37 -12.21
CA THR A 80 -7.63 -12.30 -11.47
C THR A 80 -8.13 -12.47 -10.03
N LEU A 81 -8.36 -11.38 -9.31
CA LEU A 81 -8.78 -11.44 -7.91
C LEU A 81 -10.20 -11.96 -7.72
N THR A 82 -11.12 -11.70 -8.65
CA THR A 82 -12.45 -12.32 -8.63
C THR A 82 -12.32 -13.85 -8.72
N ALA A 83 -11.49 -14.37 -9.62
CA ALA A 83 -11.23 -15.82 -9.73
C ALA A 83 -10.53 -16.42 -8.49
N PHE A 84 -9.73 -15.63 -7.77
CA PHE A 84 -9.10 -16.06 -6.51
C PHE A 84 -10.06 -16.01 -5.30
N SER A 85 -10.97 -15.03 -5.26
CA SER A 85 -11.90 -14.82 -4.14
C SER A 85 -12.90 -15.96 -3.96
N GLU A 86 -13.25 -16.68 -5.05
CA GLU A 86 -14.10 -17.89 -4.99
C GLU A 86 -13.49 -19.03 -4.14
N LYS A 87 -12.21 -18.91 -3.76
CA LYS A 87 -11.49 -19.85 -2.88
C LYS A 87 -11.31 -19.34 -1.45
N SER A 88 -12.13 -18.38 -1.01
CA SER A 88 -12.17 -17.83 0.36
C SER A 88 -10.91 -17.09 0.83
N LYS A 89 -10.18 -16.45 -0.10
CA LYS A 89 -8.98 -15.67 0.22
C LYS A 89 -9.05 -14.33 -0.51
N SER A 90 -9.41 -13.28 0.21
CA SER A 90 -9.40 -11.91 -0.30
C SER A 90 -8.01 -11.32 -0.14
N VAL A 91 -7.42 -10.82 -1.23
CA VAL A 91 -6.18 -10.04 -1.18
C VAL A 91 -6.50 -8.63 -1.64
N LEU A 92 -6.31 -7.67 -0.73
CA LEU A 92 -6.37 -6.25 -1.06
C LEU A 92 -5.04 -5.85 -1.68
N THR A 93 -5.10 -5.09 -2.77
CA THR A 93 -3.89 -4.74 -3.53
C THR A 93 -3.83 -3.24 -3.77
N ALA A 94 -2.64 -2.66 -3.61
CA ALA A 94 -2.28 -1.34 -4.10
C ALA A 94 -1.04 -1.46 -4.97
N PHE A 95 -0.98 -0.73 -6.07
CA PHE A 95 0.16 -0.76 -6.98
C PHE A 95 0.30 0.58 -7.67
N GLY A 96 1.50 0.93 -8.08
CA GLY A 96 1.74 2.17 -8.82
C GLY A 96 3.15 2.67 -8.64
N GLY A 97 3.36 3.95 -8.92
CA GLY A 97 4.69 4.50 -9.05
C GLY A 97 4.73 5.78 -9.84
N VAL A 98 5.87 6.01 -10.48
CA VAL A 98 6.03 7.04 -11.51
C VAL A 98 5.67 6.41 -12.85
N ASN A 99 4.54 6.82 -13.42
CA ASN A 99 4.06 6.30 -14.70
C ASN A 99 4.94 6.78 -15.88
N ARG A 100 4.61 6.32 -17.10
CA ARG A 100 5.36 6.66 -18.32
C ARG A 100 5.41 8.16 -18.64
N ASP A 101 4.42 8.93 -18.19
CA ASP A 101 4.38 10.39 -18.34
C ASP A 101 5.22 11.11 -17.26
N GLY A 102 5.92 10.35 -16.41
CA GLY A 102 6.68 10.89 -15.29
C GLY A 102 5.78 11.37 -14.15
N MET A 103 4.53 10.93 -14.07
CA MET A 103 3.56 11.38 -13.08
C MET A 103 3.34 10.31 -12.03
N ILE A 104 3.15 10.73 -10.77
CA ILE A 104 2.77 9.80 -9.71
C ILE A 104 1.33 9.35 -9.90
N GLU A 105 1.15 8.05 -9.84
CA GLU A 105 -0.12 7.36 -9.96
C GLU A 105 -0.13 6.09 -9.11
N VAL A 106 -1.20 5.89 -8.34
CA VAL A 106 -1.42 4.69 -7.53
C VAL A 106 -2.83 4.16 -7.77
N CYS A 107 -2.95 2.88 -8.04
CA CYS A 107 -4.21 2.16 -8.16
C CYS A 107 -4.40 1.22 -6.97
N THR A 108 -5.64 1.01 -6.55
CA THR A 108 -6.00 0.06 -5.50
C THR A 108 -7.23 -0.73 -5.90
N TYR A 109 -7.31 -1.98 -5.44
CA TYR A 109 -8.51 -2.79 -5.58
C TYR A 109 -8.77 -3.63 -4.32
N ASP A 110 -10.02 -3.59 -3.87
CA ASP A 110 -10.55 -4.43 -2.81
C ASP A 110 -11.61 -5.39 -3.40
N PRO A 111 -11.35 -6.71 -3.44
CA PRO A 111 -12.29 -7.67 -4.02
C PRO A 111 -13.54 -7.89 -3.16
N ASN A 112 -13.54 -7.52 -1.86
CA ASN A 112 -14.72 -7.71 -1.01
C ASN A 112 -15.81 -6.68 -1.30
N SER A 113 -15.39 -5.44 -1.55
CA SER A 113 -16.29 -4.31 -1.83
C SER A 113 -16.41 -4.01 -3.32
N HIS A 114 -15.63 -4.71 -4.16
CA HIS A 114 -15.40 -4.35 -5.57
C HIS A 114 -14.98 -2.89 -5.75
N ALA A 115 -14.37 -2.29 -4.72
CA ALA A 115 -13.97 -0.90 -4.75
C ALA A 115 -12.60 -0.78 -5.44
N GLU A 116 -12.57 0.01 -6.50
CA GLU A 116 -11.33 0.50 -7.09
C GLU A 116 -11.10 1.96 -6.72
N ARG A 117 -9.83 2.34 -6.61
CA ARG A 117 -9.44 3.75 -6.53
C ARG A 117 -8.20 4.00 -7.36
N ARG A 118 -8.19 5.15 -8.03
CA ARG A 118 -7.04 5.70 -8.73
C ARG A 118 -6.68 7.02 -8.10
N LEU A 119 -5.42 7.14 -7.69
CA LEU A 119 -4.87 8.31 -7.02
C LEU A 119 -3.80 8.91 -7.91
N ALA A 120 -3.99 10.15 -8.34
CA ALA A 120 -3.05 10.87 -9.19
C ALA A 120 -2.87 12.31 -8.66
N PRO A 121 -2.27 12.48 -7.47
CA PRO A 121 -2.19 13.78 -6.81
C PRO A 121 -1.44 14.81 -7.67
N ARG A 122 -1.93 16.06 -7.67
CA ARG A 122 -1.31 17.20 -8.36
C ARG A 122 -1.11 18.39 -7.41
N GLY A 123 -0.05 19.16 -7.62
CA GLY A 123 0.30 20.30 -6.78
C GLY A 123 0.39 19.93 -5.30
N SER A 124 -0.43 20.57 -4.45
CA SER A 124 -0.44 20.34 -3.00
C SER A 124 -1.34 19.18 -2.54
N GLU A 125 -1.98 18.46 -3.47
CA GLU A 125 -2.85 17.33 -3.12
C GLU A 125 -2.07 16.21 -2.42
N ILE A 126 -2.71 15.62 -1.41
CA ILE A 126 -2.22 14.44 -0.71
C ILE A 126 -3.26 13.36 -0.88
N ALA A 127 -2.91 12.32 -1.62
CA ALA A 127 -3.74 11.15 -1.81
C ALA A 127 -3.26 10.02 -0.90
N TYR A 128 -4.17 9.22 -0.36
CA TYR A 128 -3.79 8.13 0.53
C TYR A 128 -4.82 7.02 0.57
N PHE A 129 -4.36 5.84 1.00
CA PHE A 129 -5.20 4.66 1.17
C PHE A 129 -4.62 3.72 2.24
N PHE A 130 -5.48 2.85 2.78
CA PHE A 130 -5.11 1.83 3.76
C PHE A 130 -5.52 0.45 3.26
N LEU A 131 -4.59 -0.52 3.24
CA LEU A 131 -4.91 -1.92 3.03
C LEU A 131 -4.97 -2.61 4.39
N ALA A 132 -6.20 -2.93 4.83
CA ALA A 132 -6.45 -3.65 6.06
C ALA A 132 -7.84 -4.32 6.00
N GLU A 133 -7.89 -5.62 6.25
CA GLU A 133 -9.16 -6.34 6.42
C GLU A 133 -9.95 -5.77 7.61
N GLY A 134 -11.17 -5.31 7.36
CA GLY A 134 -12.00 -4.75 8.43
C GLY A 134 -11.48 -3.42 8.99
N ALA A 135 -10.84 -2.57 8.18
CA ALA A 135 -10.34 -1.24 8.57
C ALA A 135 -11.34 -0.38 9.37
N GLY A 136 -12.65 -0.59 9.19
CA GLY A 136 -13.70 0.08 9.95
C GLY A 136 -13.67 -0.17 11.47
N LYS A 137 -13.02 -1.24 11.94
CA LYS A 137 -12.89 -1.56 13.38
C LYS A 137 -11.96 -0.59 14.14
N TYR A 138 -11.15 0.17 13.42
CA TYR A 138 -10.19 1.12 13.99
C TYR A 138 -10.73 2.55 14.11
N GLY A 139 -12.02 2.76 13.83
CA GLY A 139 -12.61 4.08 13.76
C GLY A 139 -12.12 4.88 12.55
N ASN A 140 -12.12 6.21 12.67
CA ASN A 140 -11.83 7.11 11.57
C ASN A 140 -10.31 7.30 11.37
N LEU A 141 -9.65 6.32 10.74
CA LEU A 141 -8.21 6.38 10.43
C LEU A 141 -7.84 7.58 9.55
N TYR A 142 -8.78 8.07 8.73
CA TYR A 142 -8.59 9.25 7.88
C TYR A 142 -8.37 10.51 8.72
N GLU A 143 -9.27 10.77 9.67
CA GLU A 143 -9.17 11.92 10.56
C GLU A 143 -7.97 11.83 11.49
N LEU A 144 -7.66 10.62 11.97
CA LEU A 144 -6.48 10.37 12.79
C LEU A 144 -5.18 10.70 12.03
N LEU A 145 -5.06 10.24 10.79
CA LEU A 145 -3.90 10.54 9.95
C LEU A 145 -3.76 12.06 9.70
N GLN A 146 -4.87 12.76 9.46
CA GLN A 146 -4.86 14.21 9.30
C GLN A 146 -4.40 14.95 10.56
N ASN A 147 -4.75 14.45 11.74
CA ASN A 147 -4.26 15.02 12.99
C ASN A 147 -2.74 14.80 13.14
N TYR A 148 -2.24 13.60 12.80
CA TYR A 148 -0.79 13.36 12.78
C TYR A 148 -0.04 14.23 11.76
N TRP A 149 -0.67 14.60 10.63
CA TRP A 149 -0.07 15.54 9.69
C TRP A 149 0.10 16.95 10.26
N LYS A 150 -0.81 17.41 11.14
CA LYS A 150 -0.65 18.70 11.82
C LYS A 150 0.58 18.70 12.74
N GLU A 151 0.93 17.55 13.30
CA GLU A 151 2.08 17.38 14.20
C GLU A 151 3.39 17.13 13.44
N THR A 152 3.35 16.33 12.38
CA THR A 152 4.55 15.84 11.69
C THR A 152 4.89 16.60 10.41
N GLY A 153 3.91 17.28 9.81
CA GLY A 153 4.02 17.93 8.51
C GLY A 153 3.75 16.98 7.32
N THR A 154 3.63 17.57 6.13
CA THR A 154 3.25 16.86 4.89
C THR A 154 4.18 17.14 3.71
N GLU A 155 5.23 17.94 3.89
CA GLU A 155 6.05 18.39 2.76
C GLU A 155 7.19 17.44 2.39
N THR A 156 7.58 16.55 3.29
CA THR A 156 8.71 15.63 3.04
C THR A 156 8.29 14.18 3.19
N PRO A 157 8.96 13.24 2.48
CA PRO A 157 8.76 11.82 2.70
C PRO A 157 8.99 11.41 4.17
N SER A 158 9.99 12.00 4.82
CA SER A 158 10.30 11.73 6.23
C SER A 158 9.13 12.10 7.15
N ALA A 159 8.49 13.25 6.93
CA ALA A 159 7.32 13.67 7.68
C ALA A 159 6.13 12.71 7.49
N MET A 160 5.84 12.34 6.24
CA MET A 160 4.80 11.37 5.93
C MET A 160 5.06 10.01 6.58
N ILE A 161 6.29 9.51 6.52
CA ILE A 161 6.68 8.28 7.20
C ILE A 161 6.46 8.37 8.71
N GLN A 162 6.75 9.50 9.37
CA GLN A 162 6.46 9.64 10.80
C GLN A 162 4.96 9.56 11.09
N SER A 163 4.12 10.21 10.27
CA SER A 163 2.66 10.10 10.42
C SER A 163 2.16 8.66 10.25
N GLN A 164 2.74 7.91 9.30
CA GLN A 164 2.41 6.49 9.07
C GLN A 164 2.87 5.61 10.25
N LYS A 165 4.01 5.91 10.89
CA LYS A 165 4.46 5.21 12.11
C LYS A 165 3.49 5.41 13.27
N LEU A 166 3.03 6.64 13.48
CA LEU A 166 2.04 6.95 14.52
C LEU A 166 0.74 6.20 14.26
N LEU A 167 0.28 6.19 13.00
CA LEU A 167 -0.90 5.45 12.58
C LEU A 167 -0.75 3.94 12.80
N ASN A 168 0.37 3.34 12.41
CA ASN A 168 0.63 1.92 12.61
C ASN A 168 0.61 1.55 14.11
N ARG A 169 1.26 2.35 14.96
CA ARG A 169 1.23 2.13 16.42
C ARG A 169 -0.19 2.20 16.99
N TYR A 170 -1.00 3.13 16.50
CA TYR A 170 -2.40 3.20 16.91
C TYR A 170 -3.15 1.93 16.52
N VAL A 171 -3.01 1.47 15.28
CA VAL A 171 -3.67 0.24 14.80
C VAL A 171 -3.18 -0.97 15.60
N ALA A 172 -1.87 -1.14 15.80
CA ALA A 172 -1.28 -2.21 16.61
C ALA A 172 -1.72 -2.17 18.08
N SER A 173 -2.09 -0.99 18.61
CA SER A 173 -2.67 -0.89 19.97
C SER A 173 -4.12 -1.40 20.05
N LYS A 174 -4.79 -1.55 18.90
CA LYS A 174 -6.18 -2.00 18.77
C LYS A 174 -6.32 -3.41 18.23
N ASP A 175 -5.28 -3.92 17.56
CA ASP A 175 -5.23 -5.26 16.99
C ASP A 175 -3.83 -5.85 17.20
N GLU A 176 -3.77 -6.88 18.05
CA GLU A 176 -2.54 -7.58 18.41
C GLU A 176 -1.91 -8.34 17.24
N GLU A 177 -2.67 -8.58 16.17
CA GLU A 177 -2.14 -9.21 14.96
C GLU A 177 -1.31 -8.25 14.09
N VAL A 178 -1.42 -6.94 14.30
CA VAL A 178 -0.66 -5.92 13.56
C VAL A 178 0.66 -5.65 14.28
N GLY A 179 1.77 -5.84 13.57
CA GLY A 179 3.10 -5.61 14.12
C GLY A 179 3.38 -4.14 14.48
N THR A 180 4.06 -3.90 15.61
CA THR A 180 4.50 -2.55 16.01
C THR A 180 5.73 -2.08 15.23
N SER A 181 6.57 -3.03 14.81
CA SER A 181 7.68 -2.81 13.89
C SER A 181 7.15 -2.54 12.48
N THR A 182 7.82 -1.63 11.77
CA THR A 182 7.35 -1.14 10.46
C THR A 182 8.44 -1.21 9.42
N VAL A 183 8.04 -1.53 8.19
CA VAL A 183 8.88 -1.42 7.00
C VAL A 183 8.35 -0.28 6.14
N LYS A 184 9.27 0.45 5.50
CA LYS A 184 8.93 1.60 4.66
C LYS A 184 9.55 1.49 3.27
N LEU A 185 8.82 2.00 2.30
CA LEU A 185 9.30 2.28 0.94
C LEU A 185 9.05 3.75 0.64
N VAL A 186 10.02 4.38 -0.02
CA VAL A 186 9.88 5.74 -0.54
C VAL A 186 10.26 5.72 -2.00
N LEU A 187 9.33 6.15 -2.85
CA LEU A 187 9.57 6.37 -4.29
C LEU A 187 9.52 7.86 -4.56
N LYS A 188 10.47 8.37 -5.34
CA LYS A 188 10.53 9.77 -5.76
C LYS A 188 10.47 9.83 -7.28
N LYS A 189 9.89 10.90 -7.81
CA LYS A 189 9.86 11.18 -9.24
C LYS A 189 11.27 11.23 -9.84
#